data_AF-A0A1A8R1W1-F1
#
_entry.id   AF-A0A1A8R1W1-F1
#
_cell.length_a   1.000
_cell.length_b   1.000
_cell.length_c   1.000
_cell.angle_alpha   90.00
_cell.angle_beta   90.00
_cell.angle_gamma   90.00
#
_symmetry.space_group_name_H-M   'P 1'
#
loop_
_entity.id
_entity.type
_entity.pdbx_description
1 polymer ?
#
loop_
_entity_poly.entity_id
_entity_poly.type
_entity_poly.pdbx_seq_one_letter_code
_entity_poly.pdbx_strand_id
1 'polypeptide(L)'
;MRKHGFIISLSMLIQHLVCINISMSTILMIQMQNQYCFNVSLRSGIFFYLFANLPNMAALFTYEAVLPARRTESGDSLTATETTLFRCNHSPTRPGSLWFGFCDTYKVIFTQKRLSDDRRCSSRSSVITVRLETMCDQTLEFFWNRKQLTRRDAAEVSWSHAVNSRRALTRALTGPSHMIEADVIMRGRDPKEPIMAHPPDSDSDITLREWLEQVKVTNKGLKLDFKSLEAVPPSLTLLKEVLAEPSCPVWINADILSGPGGKARPLEPQAFLSAVSGLPGHIVLSLGWTTGWTAATENPGYDWNMVHVMERICRDLKHPVTFPVRAALLAQSFPQLSWLLQQSDRYTLTVWTGRSDAFTLQDLLHYKAEFDISRIYYDLPDPLRVELCTTSQDDP
;
A
#
# COMPACT_ATOMS: atom_id res chain seq x y z
N MET A 1 27.14 -52.79 -17.71
CA MET A 1 27.71 -51.75 -18.58
C MET A 1 26.61 -51.19 -19.47
N ARG A 2 26.54 -49.85 -19.54
CA ARG A 2 25.98 -48.96 -20.58
C ARG A 2 24.63 -49.29 -21.29
N LYS A 3 23.71 -48.34 -21.08
CA LYS A 3 22.67 -47.73 -21.96
C LYS A 3 22.54 -48.27 -23.40
N HIS A 4 21.32 -48.54 -23.86
CA HIS A 4 20.49 -47.57 -24.61
C HIS A 4 19.15 -48.15 -25.09
N GLY A 5 18.07 -47.35 -24.90
CA GLY A 5 17.07 -47.03 -25.91
C GLY A 5 16.06 -48.10 -26.34
N PHE A 6 14.79 -47.91 -26.00
CA PHE A 6 13.68 -48.18 -26.92
C PHE A 6 12.57 -47.14 -26.78
N ILE A 7 12.19 -46.61 -27.93
CA ILE A 7 11.01 -45.79 -28.24
C ILE A 7 9.82 -46.77 -28.38
N ILE A 8 8.61 -46.37 -27.96
CA ILE A 8 7.34 -46.42 -28.72
C ILE A 8 6.11 -46.35 -27.78
N SER A 9 5.39 -45.24 -27.91
CA SER A 9 3.94 -45.07 -28.09
C SER A 9 2.93 -45.96 -27.31
N LEU A 10 2.17 -45.26 -26.46
CA LEU A 10 0.70 -45.17 -26.44
C LEU A 10 -0.12 -46.48 -26.46
N SER A 11 -0.78 -46.80 -25.34
CA SER A 11 -2.24 -46.98 -25.28
C SER A 11 -2.73 -47.41 -23.89
N MET A 12 -3.89 -46.83 -23.55
CA MET A 12 -4.88 -47.18 -22.52
C MET A 12 -4.67 -48.45 -21.70
N LEU A 13 -4.69 -48.32 -20.37
CA LEU A 13 -5.46 -49.21 -19.48
C LEU A 13 -5.52 -48.59 -18.07
N ILE A 14 -6.72 -48.45 -17.52
CA ILE A 14 -7.12 -49.02 -16.22
C ILE A 14 -8.62 -48.74 -16.06
N GLN A 15 -9.38 -49.81 -16.30
CA GLN A 15 -10.71 -50.04 -15.77
C GLN A 15 -10.61 -50.37 -14.28
N HIS A 16 -11.73 -50.10 -13.58
CA HIS A 16 -12.11 -50.56 -12.25
C HIS A 16 -11.38 -49.92 -11.04
N LEU A 17 -12.14 -49.19 -10.21
CA LEU A 17 -12.69 -49.77 -8.98
C LEU A 17 -13.73 -48.83 -8.30
N VAL A 18 -14.91 -49.40 -8.08
CA VAL A 18 -15.76 -49.37 -6.87
C VAL A 18 -16.26 -48.00 -6.36
N CYS A 19 -17.58 -47.83 -6.51
CA CYS A 19 -18.38 -46.92 -5.70
C CYS A 19 -18.17 -47.19 -4.20
N ILE A 20 -17.47 -46.29 -3.52
CA ILE A 20 -17.56 -46.15 -2.07
C ILE A 20 -18.13 -44.77 -1.79
N ASN A 21 -19.34 -44.76 -1.26
CA ASN A 21 -20.11 -43.59 -0.90
C ASN A 21 -19.65 -43.12 0.48
N ILE A 22 -18.69 -42.20 0.55
CA ILE A 22 -18.29 -41.57 1.82
C ILE A 22 -18.18 -40.05 1.61
N SER A 23 -18.96 -39.35 2.45
CA SER A 23 -19.01 -37.90 2.64
C SER A 23 -17.68 -37.36 3.21
N MET A 24 -17.39 -36.09 2.92
CA MET A 24 -16.27 -35.25 3.38
C MET A 24 -14.95 -35.32 2.58
N SER A 25 -14.70 -34.20 1.89
CA SER A 25 -13.45 -33.58 1.45
C SER A 25 -12.14 -34.32 1.77
N THR A 26 -11.47 -34.86 0.75
CA THR A 26 -10.04 -35.24 0.85
C THR A 26 -9.30 -34.75 -0.39
N ILE A 27 -8.29 -33.89 -0.21
CA ILE A 27 -7.36 -33.44 -1.27
C ILE A 27 -6.25 -34.48 -1.38
N LEU A 28 -6.07 -35.07 -2.56
CA LEU A 28 -4.95 -35.96 -2.86
C LEU A 28 -3.81 -35.13 -3.48
N MET A 29 -2.67 -35.02 -2.81
CA MET A 29 -1.46 -34.42 -3.38
C MET A 29 -0.66 -35.49 -4.14
N ILE A 30 -0.38 -35.24 -5.42
CA ILE A 30 0.57 -36.03 -6.21
C ILE A 30 1.78 -35.14 -6.48
N GLN A 31 2.95 -35.56 -5.99
CA GLN A 31 4.21 -34.85 -6.17
C GLN A 31 4.90 -35.33 -7.46
N MET A 32 4.93 -34.47 -8.48
CA MET A 32 5.85 -34.63 -9.61
C MET A 32 6.81 -33.45 -9.61
N GLN A 33 8.08 -33.73 -9.93
CA GLN A 33 9.24 -32.88 -9.72
C GLN A 33 8.96 -31.38 -10.00
N ASN A 34 9.05 -30.57 -8.93
CA ASN A 34 9.02 -29.11 -8.87
C ASN A 34 7.73 -28.34 -9.19
N GLN A 35 6.54 -28.96 -9.18
CA GLN A 35 5.27 -28.20 -9.19
C GLN A 35 4.21 -28.83 -8.28
N TYR A 36 3.57 -28.01 -7.44
CA TYR A 36 2.40 -28.43 -6.64
C TYR A 36 1.13 -28.21 -7.47
N CYS A 37 0.51 -29.30 -7.94
CA CYS A 37 -0.78 -29.26 -8.62
C CYS A 37 -1.89 -29.67 -7.65
N PHE A 38 -2.86 -28.78 -7.41
CA PHE A 38 -4.07 -29.09 -6.63
C PHE A 38 -5.19 -29.53 -7.57
N ASN A 39 -5.76 -30.71 -7.33
CA ASN A 39 -6.90 -31.22 -8.09
C ASN A 39 -8.18 -31.06 -7.26
N VAL A 40 -9.12 -30.25 -7.74
CA VAL A 40 -10.47 -30.12 -7.15
C VAL A 40 -11.48 -30.63 -8.17
N SER A 41 -12.14 -31.74 -7.85
CA SER A 41 -13.19 -32.32 -8.70
C SER A 41 -14.55 -31.75 -8.30
N LEU A 42 -15.24 -31.11 -9.24
CA LEU A 42 -16.67 -30.82 -9.14
C LEU A 42 -17.41 -31.51 -10.30
N ARG A 43 -18.60 -32.05 -9.99
CA ARG A 43 -19.48 -32.79 -10.90
C ARG A 43 -20.03 -31.90 -12.02
N SER A 44 -19.19 -31.57 -13.00
CA SER A 44 -19.60 -31.08 -14.32
C SER A 44 -18.36 -30.92 -15.20
N GLY A 45 -17.73 -32.04 -15.58
CA GLY A 45 -16.94 -32.21 -16.81
C GLY A 45 -15.97 -31.10 -17.27
N ILE A 46 -15.39 -30.31 -16.36
CA ILE A 46 -14.44 -29.23 -16.70
C ILE A 46 -13.20 -29.42 -15.83
N PHE A 47 -12.05 -29.62 -16.48
CA PHE A 47 -10.74 -29.64 -15.85
C PHE A 47 -10.18 -28.21 -15.80
N PHE A 48 -9.65 -27.80 -14.65
CA PHE A 48 -8.92 -26.53 -14.50
C PHE A 48 -7.45 -26.82 -14.24
N TYR A 49 -6.56 -26.14 -14.97
CA TYR A 49 -5.14 -26.06 -14.65
C TYR A 49 -4.87 -24.68 -14.04
N LEU A 50 -4.31 -24.65 -12.83
CA LEU A 50 -3.76 -23.44 -12.23
C LEU A 50 -2.27 -23.39 -12.56
N PHE A 51 -1.83 -22.34 -13.26
CA PHE A 51 -0.41 -22.03 -13.40
C PHE A 51 -0.07 -20.88 -12.45
N ALA A 52 0.86 -21.10 -11.52
CA ALA A 52 1.55 -20.02 -10.85
C ALA A 52 2.84 -19.73 -11.64
N ASN A 53 3.05 -18.49 -12.08
CA ASN A 53 4.32 -18.11 -12.68
C ASN A 53 4.79 -16.72 -12.23
N LEU A 54 6.11 -16.65 -12.07
CA LEU A 54 6.98 -15.58 -11.54
C LEU A 54 6.90 -14.26 -12.33
N PRO A 55 7.36 -13.13 -11.74
CA PRO A 55 7.18 -11.79 -12.28
C PRO A 55 8.27 -11.47 -13.31
N ASN A 56 7.85 -11.17 -14.54
CA ASN A 56 8.48 -10.27 -15.53
C ASN A 56 8.09 -10.73 -16.93
N MET A 57 7.14 -10.03 -17.54
CA MET A 57 6.99 -9.84 -19.00
C MET A 57 5.72 -9.01 -19.22
N ALA A 58 5.88 -7.83 -19.81
CA ALA A 58 4.78 -7.03 -20.33
C ALA A 58 4.04 -7.81 -21.42
N ALA A 59 2.70 -7.83 -21.38
CA ALA A 59 1.91 -8.42 -22.46
C ALA A 59 0.58 -7.67 -22.68
N LEU A 60 0.52 -7.02 -23.84
CA LEU A 60 -0.61 -6.40 -24.53
C LEU A 60 -1.50 -7.49 -25.18
N PHE A 61 -2.84 -7.38 -25.21
CA PHE A 61 -3.72 -8.38 -25.90
C PHE A 61 -5.04 -7.82 -26.46
N THR A 62 -5.48 -8.10 -27.68
CA THR A 62 -6.80 -7.70 -28.25
C THR A 62 -7.88 -8.78 -28.09
N TYR A 63 -9.17 -8.45 -28.34
CA TYR A 63 -10.28 -9.40 -28.45
C TYR A 63 -10.71 -9.58 -29.92
N GLU A 64 -10.71 -10.80 -30.46
CA GLU A 64 -11.43 -11.16 -31.69
C GLU A 64 -12.63 -12.05 -31.32
N ALA A 65 -13.84 -11.60 -31.64
CA ALA A 65 -15.03 -12.44 -31.61
C ALA A 65 -15.20 -13.10 -32.98
N VAL A 66 -14.89 -14.39 -33.09
CA VAL A 66 -15.28 -15.19 -34.26
C VAL A 66 -16.81 -15.37 -34.22
N LEU A 67 -17.53 -14.60 -35.03
CA LEU A 67 -18.88 -14.92 -35.47
C LEU A 67 -18.87 -15.25 -36.97
N PRO A 68 -19.74 -16.15 -37.44
CA PRO A 68 -19.64 -16.72 -38.78
C PRO A 68 -19.84 -15.68 -39.88
N ALA A 69 -19.01 -15.79 -40.92
CA ALA A 69 -18.92 -14.88 -42.05
C ALA A 69 -20.28 -14.57 -42.72
N ARG A 70 -20.53 -13.27 -42.95
CA ARG A 70 -21.31 -12.81 -44.10
C ARG A 70 -20.47 -11.76 -44.83
N ARG A 71 -20.22 -12.01 -46.12
CA ARG A 71 -19.60 -11.05 -47.04
C ARG A 71 -20.52 -9.84 -47.21
N THR A 72 -19.98 -8.64 -47.01
CA THR A 72 -20.33 -7.44 -47.78
C THR A 72 -19.12 -6.51 -47.84
N GLU A 73 -18.95 -5.91 -49.01
CA GLU A 73 -17.79 -5.13 -49.47
C GLU A 73 -17.72 -3.72 -48.87
N SER A 74 -16.59 -3.06 -49.17
CA SER A 74 -16.21 -1.64 -48.95
C SER A 74 -15.63 -1.30 -47.58
N GLY A 75 -14.42 -0.73 -47.64
CA GLY A 75 -13.50 -0.58 -46.53
C GLY A 75 -13.62 0.73 -45.77
N ASP A 76 -12.92 0.77 -44.64
CA ASP A 76 -12.02 1.86 -44.23
C ASP A 76 -11.27 1.41 -42.95
N SER A 77 -10.04 1.88 -42.82
CA SER A 77 -9.05 1.52 -41.79
C SER A 77 -9.34 2.15 -40.43
N LEU A 78 -9.28 1.39 -39.33
CA LEU A 78 -9.16 1.92 -37.96
C LEU A 78 -8.25 1.04 -37.06
N THR A 79 -7.54 1.73 -36.17
CA THR A 79 -6.35 1.37 -35.38
C THR A 79 -6.61 0.49 -34.14
N ALA A 80 -5.60 -0.29 -33.72
CA ALA A 80 -5.63 -1.33 -32.69
C ALA A 80 -5.64 -0.80 -31.22
N THR A 81 -6.35 -1.49 -30.32
CA THR A 81 -6.35 -1.26 -28.84
C THR A 81 -6.37 -2.59 -28.06
N GLU A 82 -5.56 -2.71 -26.99
CA GLU A 82 -5.33 -3.92 -26.17
C GLU A 82 -6.19 -4.03 -24.87
N THR A 83 -6.24 -5.20 -24.23
CA THR A 83 -7.23 -5.75 -23.28
C THR A 83 -6.78 -7.12 -22.64
N THR A 84 -6.76 -7.23 -21.30
CA THR A 84 -6.45 -8.46 -20.54
C THR A 84 -7.72 -9.16 -19.99
N LEU A 85 -7.73 -10.50 -19.91
CA LEU A 85 -8.82 -11.36 -19.42
C LEU A 85 -8.69 -11.68 -17.91
N PHE A 86 -9.73 -11.37 -17.12
CA PHE A 86 -9.91 -11.89 -15.75
C PHE A 86 -10.93 -13.05 -15.74
N ARG A 87 -10.61 -14.17 -15.08
CA ARG A 87 -11.55 -15.30 -14.92
C ARG A 87 -12.17 -15.28 -13.51
N CYS A 88 -13.47 -15.01 -13.44
CA CYS A 88 -14.25 -15.10 -12.20
C CYS A 88 -14.77 -16.53 -12.02
N ASN A 89 -14.62 -17.12 -10.82
CA ASN A 89 -15.00 -18.51 -10.55
C ASN A 89 -16.52 -18.76 -10.54
N HIS A 90 -17.36 -17.73 -10.63
CA HIS A 90 -18.81 -17.84 -10.82
C HIS A 90 -19.33 -16.82 -11.84
N SER A 91 -20.12 -17.29 -12.81
CA SER A 91 -20.85 -16.44 -13.75
C SER A 91 -22.07 -15.79 -13.06
N PRO A 92 -22.32 -14.49 -13.24
CA PRO A 92 -23.48 -13.83 -12.63
C PRO A 92 -24.78 -14.37 -13.25
N THR A 93 -25.64 -14.97 -12.43
CA THR A 93 -26.97 -15.41 -12.88
C THR A 93 -28.07 -14.36 -12.63
N ARG A 94 -27.77 -13.27 -11.89
CA ARG A 94 -28.78 -12.25 -11.51
C ARG A 94 -28.26 -10.80 -11.57
N PRO A 95 -28.97 -9.88 -12.26
CA PRO A 95 -28.70 -8.44 -12.24
C PRO A 95 -28.75 -7.87 -10.81
N GLY A 96 -27.83 -6.97 -10.47
CA GLY A 96 -27.76 -6.30 -9.16
C GLY A 96 -26.88 -6.99 -8.11
N SER A 97 -26.13 -8.03 -8.47
CA SER A 97 -25.22 -8.72 -7.56
C SER A 97 -23.82 -8.08 -7.53
N LEU A 98 -23.23 -7.96 -6.34
CA LEU A 98 -21.89 -7.43 -6.08
C LEU A 98 -20.94 -8.59 -5.75
N TRP A 99 -19.79 -8.67 -6.41
CA TRP A 99 -18.83 -9.76 -6.23
C TRP A 99 -17.42 -9.21 -6.00
N PHE A 100 -16.62 -9.94 -5.20
CA PHE A 100 -15.27 -9.54 -4.81
C PHE A 100 -14.26 -10.64 -5.20
N GLY A 101 -13.15 -10.23 -5.81
CA GLY A 101 -11.96 -11.06 -6.01
C GLY A 101 -10.72 -10.38 -5.40
N PHE A 102 -9.81 -11.18 -4.86
CA PHE A 102 -8.54 -10.69 -4.30
C PHE A 102 -7.38 -11.15 -5.17
N CYS A 103 -6.53 -10.21 -5.58
CA CYS A 103 -5.17 -10.45 -6.05
C CYS A 103 -4.21 -9.74 -5.06
N ASP A 104 -2.97 -10.20 -4.94
CA ASP A 104 -2.01 -9.64 -3.96
C ASP A 104 -1.81 -8.11 -4.07
N THR A 105 -2.12 -7.52 -5.22
CA THR A 105 -1.94 -6.09 -5.53
C THR A 105 -3.26 -5.30 -5.64
N TYR A 106 -4.40 -5.98 -5.84
CA TYR A 106 -5.67 -5.31 -6.15
C TYR A 106 -6.86 -6.02 -5.49
N LYS A 107 -7.79 -5.21 -4.95
CA LYS A 107 -9.15 -5.66 -4.71
C LYS A 107 -9.97 -5.41 -5.98
N VAL A 108 -10.52 -6.47 -6.54
CA VAL A 108 -11.27 -6.42 -7.80
C VAL A 108 -12.77 -6.44 -7.46
N ILE A 109 -13.45 -5.33 -7.73
CA ILE A 109 -14.89 -5.19 -7.51
C ILE A 109 -15.60 -5.31 -8.86
N PHE A 110 -16.55 -6.23 -8.95
CA PHE A 110 -17.40 -6.42 -10.12
C PHE A 110 -18.80 -5.87 -9.84
N THR A 111 -19.25 -4.89 -10.62
CA THR A 111 -20.63 -4.40 -10.60
C THR A 111 -21.30 -4.63 -11.96
N GLN A 112 -22.45 -5.30 -11.97
CA GLN A 112 -23.25 -5.50 -13.18
C GLN A 112 -24.42 -4.50 -13.22
N LYS A 113 -24.41 -3.56 -14.17
CA LYS A 113 -25.51 -2.60 -14.38
C LYS A 113 -26.35 -3.02 -15.59
N ARG A 114 -27.68 -3.03 -15.42
CA ARG A 114 -28.64 -3.23 -16.52
C ARG A 114 -28.85 -1.89 -17.22
N LEU A 115 -28.60 -1.84 -18.53
CA LEU A 115 -28.97 -0.69 -19.35
C LEU A 115 -30.47 -0.80 -19.68
N SER A 116 -31.18 0.34 -19.71
CA SER A 116 -32.63 0.39 -19.91
C SER A 116 -33.02 -0.20 -21.27
N ASP A 117 -34.13 -0.95 -21.29
CA ASP A 117 -34.71 -1.58 -22.48
C ASP A 117 -35.07 -0.53 -23.54
N ASP A 118 -34.24 -0.40 -24.57
CA ASP A 118 -34.67 0.23 -25.81
C ASP A 118 -35.47 -0.81 -26.61
N ARG A 119 -36.79 -0.61 -26.76
CA ARG A 119 -37.76 -1.61 -27.23
C ARG A 119 -37.64 -1.98 -28.72
N ARG A 120 -36.46 -1.89 -29.34
CA ARG A 120 -36.27 -2.22 -30.76
C ARG A 120 -35.09 -3.13 -31.10
N CYS A 121 -34.35 -3.67 -30.14
CA CYS A 121 -33.35 -4.70 -30.43
C CYS A 121 -33.28 -5.74 -29.31
N SER A 122 -33.36 -7.03 -29.66
CA SER A 122 -33.42 -8.16 -28.71
C SER A 122 -32.06 -8.56 -28.12
N SER A 123 -31.04 -7.69 -28.16
CA SER A 123 -29.75 -7.94 -27.53
C SER A 123 -29.75 -7.46 -26.08
N ARG A 124 -29.67 -8.41 -25.14
CA ARG A 124 -29.48 -8.12 -23.71
C ARG A 124 -28.04 -7.67 -23.48
N SER A 125 -27.82 -6.37 -23.39
CA SER A 125 -26.50 -5.81 -23.06
C SER A 125 -26.40 -5.55 -21.55
N SER A 126 -25.41 -6.16 -20.89
CA SER A 126 -25.03 -5.84 -19.51
C SER A 126 -23.59 -5.35 -19.48
N VAL A 127 -23.34 -4.24 -18.79
CA VAL A 127 -21.98 -3.73 -18.58
C VAL A 127 -21.49 -4.27 -17.24
N ILE A 128 -20.34 -4.95 -17.26
CA ILE A 128 -19.59 -5.30 -16.06
C ILE A 128 -18.53 -4.22 -15.89
N THR A 129 -18.63 -3.44 -14.82
CA THR A 129 -17.55 -2.53 -14.41
C THR A 129 -16.64 -3.27 -13.46
N VAL A 130 -15.36 -3.33 -13.80
CA VAL A 130 -14.28 -3.82 -12.94
C VAL A 130 -13.63 -2.58 -12.32
N ARG A 131 -13.70 -2.44 -11.00
CA ARG A 131 -12.85 -1.50 -10.27
C ARG A 131 -11.69 -2.26 -9.67
N LEU A 132 -10.48 -1.90 -10.09
CA LEU A 132 -9.24 -2.26 -9.42
C LEU A 132 -9.04 -1.23 -8.32
N GLU A 133 -9.32 -1.60 -7.08
CA GLU A 133 -8.85 -0.82 -5.93
C GLU A 133 -7.38 -1.18 -5.73
N THR A 134 -6.51 -0.25 -6.12
CA THR A 134 -5.09 -0.29 -5.78
C THR A 134 -4.95 -0.37 -4.27
N MET A 135 -4.11 -1.28 -3.77
CA MET A 135 -3.73 -1.36 -2.35
C MET A 135 -2.76 -0.23 -1.94
N CYS A 136 -2.75 0.87 -2.69
CA CYS A 136 -1.90 2.02 -2.46
C CYS A 136 -2.49 2.92 -1.39
N ASP A 137 -1.64 3.78 -0.85
CA ASP A 137 -2.04 4.83 0.06
C ASP A 137 -3.20 5.68 -0.52
N GLN A 138 -4.25 5.89 0.27
CA GLN A 138 -5.46 6.65 -0.11
C GLN A 138 -5.42 8.11 0.38
N THR A 139 -4.36 8.52 1.07
CA THR A 139 -4.21 9.86 1.64
C THR A 139 -4.30 10.95 0.57
N LEU A 140 -3.63 10.76 -0.55
CA LEU A 140 -3.67 11.71 -1.66
C LEU A 140 -5.08 11.83 -2.26
N GLU A 141 -5.74 10.70 -2.53
CA GLU A 141 -7.10 10.69 -3.07
C GLU A 141 -8.11 11.28 -2.09
N PHE A 142 -7.90 11.10 -0.79
CA PHE A 142 -8.75 11.69 0.24
C PHE A 142 -8.81 13.21 0.16
N PHE A 143 -7.65 13.87 0.06
CA PHE A 143 -7.55 15.33 -0.01
C PHE A 143 -7.88 15.85 -1.42
N TRP A 144 -7.51 15.11 -2.47
CA TRP A 144 -7.87 15.41 -3.84
C TRP A 144 -9.39 15.46 -4.05
N ASN A 145 -10.12 14.44 -3.62
CA ASN A 145 -11.57 14.36 -3.76
C ASN A 145 -12.31 15.45 -2.97
N ARG A 146 -11.66 16.05 -1.98
CA ARG A 146 -12.16 17.20 -1.20
C ARG A 146 -11.73 18.56 -1.75
N LYS A 147 -11.02 18.59 -2.89
CA LYS A 147 -10.49 19.80 -3.51
C LYS A 147 -9.57 20.60 -2.59
N GLN A 148 -8.83 19.90 -1.71
CA GLN A 148 -7.84 20.52 -0.84
C GLN A 148 -6.45 20.57 -1.50
N LEU A 149 -6.23 19.75 -2.53
CA LEU A 149 -5.02 19.76 -3.34
C LEU A 149 -5.33 20.33 -4.73
N THR A 150 -4.34 20.96 -5.36
CA THR A 150 -4.42 21.49 -6.72
C THR A 150 -3.96 20.48 -7.76
N ARG A 151 -3.08 19.55 -7.38
CA ARG A 151 -2.70 18.37 -8.17
C ARG A 151 -2.71 17.11 -7.31
N ARG A 152 -2.70 15.95 -7.97
CA ARG A 152 -2.39 14.66 -7.34
C ARG A 152 -0.88 14.52 -7.09
N ASP A 153 -0.30 15.49 -6.39
CA ASP A 153 1.11 15.54 -6.01
C ASP A 153 1.22 15.36 -4.49
N ALA A 154 1.97 14.35 -4.05
CA ALA A 154 2.19 14.07 -2.62
C ALA A 154 2.97 15.20 -1.92
N ALA A 155 3.71 16.03 -2.67
CA ALA A 155 4.37 17.23 -2.13
C ALA A 155 3.39 18.34 -1.74
N GLU A 156 2.15 18.35 -2.27
CA GLU A 156 1.14 19.33 -1.88
C GLU A 156 0.52 19.02 -0.51
N VAL A 157 0.64 17.78 -0.01
CA VAL A 157 0.20 17.43 1.34
C VAL A 157 1.14 18.07 2.36
N SER A 158 0.56 18.97 3.15
CA SER A 158 1.26 19.74 4.19
C SER A 158 1.02 19.17 5.59
N TRP A 159 1.98 19.39 6.48
CA TRP A 159 2.08 18.70 7.77
C TRP A 159 2.16 19.69 8.92
N SER A 160 1.48 19.39 10.02
CA SER A 160 1.78 19.97 11.33
C SER A 160 2.53 18.93 12.15
N HIS A 161 3.83 19.15 12.33
CA HIS A 161 4.75 18.26 13.00
C HIS A 161 4.80 18.52 14.52
N ALA A 162 5.06 17.48 15.32
CA ALA A 162 5.23 17.50 16.77
C ALA A 162 4.09 18.21 17.54
N VAL A 163 2.85 17.84 17.24
CA VAL A 163 1.63 18.45 17.81
C VAL A 163 1.31 17.86 19.19
N ASN A 164 2.24 18.07 20.12
CA ASN A 164 2.32 17.40 21.41
C ASN A 164 1.74 18.20 22.60
N SER A 165 0.87 19.18 22.34
CA SER A 165 0.22 19.96 23.41
C SER A 165 -1.14 20.47 22.96
N ARG A 166 -2.03 20.82 23.90
CA ARG A 166 -3.33 21.44 23.56
C ARG A 166 -3.15 22.68 22.70
N ARG A 167 -2.18 23.53 23.06
CA ARG A 167 -1.86 24.76 22.30
C ARG A 167 -1.39 24.45 20.88
N ALA A 168 -0.54 23.45 20.70
CA ALA A 168 -0.08 23.05 19.37
C ALA A 168 -1.25 22.49 18.55
N LEU A 169 -2.10 21.66 19.17
CA LEU A 169 -3.27 21.08 18.52
C LEU A 169 -4.24 22.17 18.06
N THR A 170 -4.59 23.13 18.92
CA THR A 170 -5.44 24.27 18.52
C THR A 170 -4.91 24.96 17.27
N ARG A 171 -3.60 25.23 17.20
CA ARG A 171 -2.99 25.85 16.01
C ARG A 171 -3.07 24.94 14.77
N ALA A 172 -2.79 23.65 14.92
CA ALA A 172 -2.83 22.70 13.82
C ALA A 172 -4.24 22.54 13.26
N LEU A 173 -5.27 22.52 14.12
CA LEU A 173 -6.67 22.42 13.73
C LEU A 173 -7.16 23.65 12.94
N THR A 174 -6.73 24.86 13.33
CA THR A 174 -7.07 26.10 12.62
C THR A 174 -6.15 26.41 11.44
N GLY A 175 -5.01 25.74 11.34
CA GLY A 175 -3.99 25.99 10.33
C GLY A 175 -4.30 25.33 8.97
N PRO A 176 -3.49 25.64 7.94
CA PRO A 176 -3.70 25.14 6.57
C PRO A 176 -3.18 23.71 6.35
N SER A 177 -2.64 23.04 7.37
CA SER A 177 -2.08 21.70 7.27
C SER A 177 -3.12 20.64 6.88
N HIS A 178 -2.72 19.65 6.10
CA HIS A 178 -3.57 18.52 5.74
C HIS A 178 -3.46 17.39 6.77
N MET A 179 -2.23 17.10 7.20
CA MET A 179 -1.91 16.05 8.16
C MET A 179 -1.45 16.64 9.48
N ILE A 180 -1.90 16.06 10.59
CA ILE A 180 -1.43 16.39 11.94
C ILE A 180 -0.65 15.19 12.49
N GLU A 181 0.63 15.40 12.79
CA GLU A 181 1.51 14.41 13.36
C GLU A 181 1.75 14.73 14.84
N ALA A 182 1.72 13.70 15.69
CA ALA A 182 2.00 13.82 17.11
C ALA A 182 2.71 12.58 17.65
N ASP A 183 3.64 12.82 18.57
CA ASP A 183 4.41 11.80 19.24
C ASP A 183 3.60 11.16 20.37
N VAL A 184 3.62 9.83 20.46
CA VAL A 184 2.86 9.08 21.46
C VAL A 184 3.80 8.33 22.40
N ILE A 185 3.64 8.62 23.70
CA ILE A 185 4.27 7.86 24.79
C ILE A 185 3.24 7.44 25.84
N MET A 186 3.62 6.47 26.68
CA MET A 186 2.90 6.18 27.91
C MET A 186 3.27 7.21 28.97
N ARG A 187 2.27 7.80 29.66
CA ARG A 187 2.51 8.79 30.72
C ARG A 187 3.46 8.24 31.80
N GLY A 188 4.42 9.05 32.22
CA GLY A 188 5.42 8.69 33.22
C GLY A 188 4.86 8.48 34.63
N ARG A 189 3.72 9.11 34.94
CA ARG A 189 3.02 9.04 36.23
C ARG A 189 1.59 8.52 36.09
N ASP A 190 0.94 8.25 37.22
CA ASP A 190 -0.48 7.89 37.25
C ASP A 190 -1.39 9.09 36.89
N PRO A 191 -2.50 8.86 36.17
CA PRO A 191 -2.88 7.59 35.57
C PRO A 191 -1.99 7.21 34.37
N LYS A 192 -1.66 5.91 34.25
CA LYS A 192 -0.92 5.37 33.11
C LYS A 192 -1.81 5.34 31.87
N GLU A 193 -1.62 6.32 30.99
CA GLU A 193 -2.39 6.48 29.75
C GLU A 193 -1.52 7.02 28.59
N PRO A 194 -1.91 6.79 27.33
CA PRO A 194 -1.23 7.40 26.19
C PRO A 194 -1.43 8.91 26.14
N ILE A 195 -0.34 9.64 25.95
CA ILE A 195 -0.29 11.10 25.89
C ILE A 195 0.50 11.56 24.67
N MET A 196 0.28 12.81 24.23
CA MET A 196 1.06 13.38 23.15
C MET A 196 2.33 14.04 23.69
N ALA A 197 3.47 13.39 23.56
CA ALA A 197 4.75 13.87 24.06
C ALA A 197 5.94 13.17 23.38
N HIS A 198 7.05 13.89 23.27
CA HIS A 198 8.32 13.38 22.75
C HIS A 198 9.35 13.33 23.88
N PRO A 199 10.10 12.22 24.07
CA PRO A 199 11.20 12.19 25.04
C PRO A 199 12.20 13.35 24.85
N PRO A 200 12.71 13.98 25.92
CA PRO A 200 12.72 13.50 27.30
C PRO A 200 11.45 13.83 28.09
N ASP A 201 10.45 14.48 27.49
CA ASP A 201 9.19 14.72 28.16
C ASP A 201 8.54 13.37 28.49
N SER A 202 8.05 13.25 29.73
CA SER A 202 7.34 12.06 30.23
C SER A 202 5.89 12.35 30.59
N ASP A 203 5.44 13.58 30.31
CA ASP A 203 4.11 14.07 30.61
C ASP A 203 3.68 15.09 29.57
N SER A 204 2.37 15.27 29.42
CA SER A 204 1.78 16.26 28.50
C SER A 204 0.51 16.84 29.09
N ASP A 205 0.19 18.05 28.65
CA ASP A 205 -1.10 18.64 28.95
C ASP A 205 -2.23 17.95 28.19
N ILE A 206 -1.97 17.21 27.11
CA ILE A 206 -3.00 16.57 26.28
C ILE A 206 -2.84 15.03 26.23
N THR A 207 -3.94 14.32 26.45
CA THR A 207 -4.02 12.87 26.25
C THR A 207 -4.24 12.51 24.78
N LEU A 208 -3.91 11.28 24.39
CA LEU A 208 -4.24 10.78 23.06
C LEU A 208 -5.76 10.81 22.80
N ARG A 209 -6.59 10.48 23.79
CA ARG A 209 -8.05 10.51 23.65
C ARG A 209 -8.55 11.91 23.30
N GLU A 210 -8.18 12.92 24.09
CA GLU A 210 -8.57 14.32 23.85
C GLU A 210 -8.10 14.82 22.49
N TRP A 211 -6.91 14.38 22.06
CA TRP A 211 -6.37 14.72 20.76
C TRP A 211 -7.16 14.08 19.62
N LEU A 212 -7.45 12.78 19.70
CA LEU A 212 -8.24 12.06 18.70
C LEU A 212 -9.66 12.63 18.57
N GLU A 213 -10.31 12.94 19.69
CA GLU A 213 -11.67 13.52 19.70
C GLU A 213 -11.72 14.88 18.99
N GLN A 214 -10.68 15.70 19.14
CA GLN A 214 -10.58 16.99 18.47
C GLN A 214 -10.21 16.87 16.98
N VAL A 215 -9.32 15.94 16.61
CA VAL A 215 -8.94 15.74 15.20
C VAL A 215 -10.08 15.10 14.41
N LYS A 216 -10.82 14.16 15.01
CA LYS A 216 -11.95 13.43 14.39
C LYS A 216 -12.99 14.35 13.75
N VAL A 217 -13.27 15.49 14.36
CA VAL A 217 -14.31 16.43 13.89
C VAL A 217 -13.82 17.37 12.78
N THR A 218 -12.62 17.14 12.24
CA THR A 218 -12.03 17.93 11.16
C THR A 218 -11.93 17.14 9.85
N ASN A 219 -11.50 17.82 8.79
CA ASN A 219 -11.17 17.20 7.50
C ASN A 219 -9.67 16.89 7.34
N LYS A 220 -8.93 16.79 8.45
CA LYS A 220 -7.48 16.55 8.46
C LYS A 220 -7.20 15.05 8.66
N GLY A 221 -6.08 14.59 8.12
CA GLY A 221 -5.55 13.27 8.44
C GLY A 221 -4.65 13.33 9.68
N LEU A 222 -4.35 12.16 10.23
CA LEU A 222 -3.51 12.02 11.43
C LEU A 222 -2.37 11.04 11.24
N LYS A 223 -1.25 11.32 11.90
CA LYS A 223 -0.09 10.43 12.01
C LYS A 223 0.30 10.31 13.49
N LEU A 224 0.25 9.09 14.03
CA LEU A 224 0.66 8.80 15.39
C LEU A 224 2.09 8.26 15.38
N ASP A 225 3.05 9.01 15.93
CA ASP A 225 4.46 8.64 16.00
C ASP A 225 4.82 8.02 17.35
N PHE A 226 4.85 6.68 17.40
CA PHE A 226 5.10 5.96 18.64
C PHE A 226 6.57 6.03 19.05
N LYS A 227 6.83 6.65 20.21
CA LYS A 227 8.14 6.69 20.86
C LYS A 227 8.31 5.65 21.97
N SER A 228 7.25 4.93 22.29
CA SER A 228 7.28 3.82 23.26
C SER A 228 6.35 2.68 22.86
N LEU A 229 6.83 1.44 22.97
CA LEU A 229 6.06 0.25 22.62
C LEU A 229 4.89 0.02 23.59
N GLU A 230 5.05 0.39 24.86
CA GLU A 230 4.02 0.29 25.90
C GLU A 230 2.75 1.07 25.53
N ALA A 231 2.90 2.21 24.84
CA ALA A 231 1.77 3.02 24.42
C ALA A 231 1.00 2.43 23.23
N VAL A 232 1.57 1.49 22.47
CA VAL A 232 0.97 1.02 21.20
C VAL A 232 -0.39 0.35 21.45
N PRO A 233 -0.51 -0.75 22.24
CA PRO A 233 -1.81 -1.41 22.42
C PRO A 233 -2.93 -0.50 22.95
N PRO A 234 -2.76 0.29 24.03
CA PRO A 234 -3.84 1.15 24.51
C PRO A 234 -4.18 2.26 23.51
N SER A 235 -3.21 2.76 22.73
CA SER A 235 -3.47 3.76 21.69
C SER A 235 -4.28 3.20 20.53
N LEU A 236 -4.02 1.98 20.09
CA LEU A 236 -4.80 1.33 19.04
C LEU A 236 -6.24 1.01 19.50
N THR A 237 -6.43 0.69 20.78
CA THR A 237 -7.77 0.57 21.37
C THR A 237 -8.51 1.91 21.32
N LEU A 238 -7.89 3.01 21.77
CA LEU A 238 -8.47 4.35 21.69
C LEU A 238 -8.77 4.77 20.25
N LEU A 239 -7.88 4.46 19.31
CA LEU A 239 -8.07 4.74 17.90
C LEU A 239 -9.34 4.06 17.36
N LYS A 240 -9.56 2.78 17.69
CA LYS A 240 -10.76 2.03 17.29
C LYS A 240 -12.03 2.58 17.94
N GLU A 241 -11.97 2.96 19.21
CA GLU A 241 -13.11 3.53 19.92
C GLU A 241 -13.52 4.90 19.37
N VAL A 242 -12.54 5.78 19.13
CA VAL A 242 -12.81 7.16 18.70
C VAL A 242 -13.09 7.23 17.20
N LEU A 243 -12.38 6.45 16.37
CA LEU A 243 -12.44 6.47 14.90
C LEU A 243 -13.01 5.17 14.29
N ALA A 244 -14.06 4.61 14.90
CA ALA A 244 -14.66 3.33 14.50
C ALA A 244 -14.95 3.18 12.98
N GLU A 245 -15.22 4.29 12.29
CA GLU A 245 -15.17 4.39 10.82
C GLU A 245 -14.25 5.56 10.45
N PRO A 246 -12.97 5.30 10.08
CA PRO A 246 -12.04 6.38 9.78
C PRO A 246 -12.53 7.16 8.56
N SER A 247 -13.07 8.35 8.81
CA SER A 247 -13.45 9.31 7.77
C SER A 247 -12.27 10.19 7.35
N CYS A 248 -11.03 9.82 7.73
CA CYS A 248 -9.81 10.55 7.48
C CYS A 248 -8.62 9.59 7.28
N PRO A 249 -7.54 10.03 6.62
CA PRO A 249 -6.29 9.27 6.55
C PRO A 249 -5.71 9.04 7.94
N VAL A 250 -5.27 7.81 8.21
CA VAL A 250 -4.66 7.41 9.48
C VAL A 250 -3.32 6.74 9.20
N TRP A 251 -2.27 7.30 9.78
CA TRP A 251 -0.89 6.81 9.66
C TRP A 251 -0.37 6.40 11.03
N ILE A 252 0.26 5.23 11.09
CA ILE A 252 0.85 4.68 12.32
C ILE A 252 2.36 4.60 12.11
N ASN A 253 3.09 5.44 12.82
CA ASN A 253 4.53 5.63 12.66
C ASN A 253 5.32 5.01 13.80
N ALA A 254 6.44 4.37 13.47
CA ALA A 254 7.47 4.01 14.43
C ALA A 254 8.83 3.84 13.77
N ASP A 255 9.88 4.22 14.49
CA ASP A 255 11.25 3.84 14.17
C ASP A 255 11.53 2.44 14.71
N ILE A 256 11.51 1.43 13.85
CA ILE A 256 11.67 0.02 14.22
C ILE A 256 13.08 -0.52 13.91
N LEU A 257 13.89 0.22 13.15
CA LEU A 257 15.26 -0.18 12.83
C LEU A 257 16.27 0.90 13.23
N SER A 258 17.52 0.50 13.44
CA SER A 258 18.63 1.44 13.58
C SER A 258 19.07 1.93 12.20
N GLY A 259 19.18 3.24 12.03
CA GLY A 259 19.60 3.88 10.80
C GLY A 259 20.84 4.74 10.96
N PRO A 260 21.19 5.53 9.95
CA PRO A 260 22.43 6.29 9.92
C PRO A 260 22.46 7.34 11.02
N GLY A 261 23.56 7.38 11.79
CA GLY A 261 23.76 8.31 12.89
C GLY A 261 22.77 8.17 14.07
N GLY A 262 21.87 7.19 14.03
CA GLY A 262 20.84 6.99 15.05
C GLY A 262 21.41 6.60 16.40
N LYS A 263 21.07 7.36 17.44
CA LYS A 263 21.48 7.09 18.83
C LYS A 263 20.35 6.53 19.70
N ALA A 264 19.10 6.81 19.32
CA ALA A 264 17.94 6.28 20.01
C ALA A 264 17.85 4.77 19.77
N ARG A 265 17.32 4.04 20.75
CA ARG A 265 16.99 2.63 20.57
C ARG A 265 15.68 2.53 19.78
N PRO A 266 15.64 1.81 18.64
CA PRO A 266 14.40 1.59 17.92
C PRO A 266 13.40 0.75 18.73
N LEU A 267 12.12 0.87 18.39
CA LEU A 267 11.09 -0.02 18.88
C LEU A 267 11.34 -1.42 18.33
N GLU A 268 11.02 -2.46 19.12
CA GLU A 268 11.25 -3.83 18.67
C GLU A 268 10.32 -4.17 17.49
N PRO A 269 10.86 -4.55 16.31
CA PRO A 269 10.07 -4.73 15.09
C PRO A 269 8.92 -5.72 15.24
N GLN A 270 9.18 -6.90 15.79
CA GLN A 270 8.21 -7.99 15.82
C GLN A 270 7.02 -7.63 16.70
N ALA A 271 7.27 -7.06 17.88
CA ALA A 271 6.24 -6.64 18.81
C ALA A 271 5.40 -5.49 18.24
N PHE A 272 6.03 -4.49 17.62
CA PHE A 272 5.30 -3.40 16.97
C PHE A 272 4.40 -3.92 15.84
N LEU A 273 4.95 -4.71 14.92
CA LEU A 273 4.21 -5.27 13.78
C LEU A 273 3.10 -6.23 14.20
N SER A 274 3.34 -7.03 15.24
CA SER A 274 2.31 -7.90 15.81
C SER A 274 1.14 -7.08 16.37
N ALA A 275 1.41 -5.95 17.04
CA ALA A 275 0.37 -5.08 17.60
C ALA A 275 -0.47 -4.39 16.52
N VAL A 276 0.14 -3.97 15.40
CA VAL A 276 -0.56 -3.28 14.30
C VAL A 276 -1.16 -4.22 13.25
N SER A 277 -0.86 -5.52 13.29
CA SER A 277 -1.29 -6.51 12.28
C SER A 277 -2.81 -6.59 12.08
N GLY A 278 -3.58 -6.31 13.13
CA GLY A 278 -5.04 -6.34 13.12
C GLY A 278 -5.70 -5.01 12.75
N LEU A 279 -4.94 -4.03 12.24
CA LEU A 279 -5.47 -2.77 11.76
C LEU A 279 -6.16 -2.93 10.39
N PRO A 280 -7.12 -2.06 10.05
CA PRO A 280 -7.70 -2.03 8.71
C PRO A 280 -6.64 -1.83 7.62
N GLY A 281 -6.76 -2.55 6.50
CA GLY A 281 -5.75 -2.53 5.43
C GLY A 281 -5.57 -1.20 4.69
N HIS A 282 -6.39 -0.18 4.97
CA HIS A 282 -6.22 1.18 4.44
C HIS A 282 -5.35 2.08 5.34
N ILE A 283 -5.00 1.64 6.56
CA ILE A 283 -4.09 2.37 7.43
C ILE A 283 -2.68 2.30 6.86
N VAL A 284 -2.01 3.45 6.78
CA VAL A 284 -0.62 3.53 6.32
C VAL A 284 0.31 3.24 7.48
N LEU A 285 1.23 2.29 7.29
CA LEU A 285 2.32 2.04 8.24
C LEU A 285 3.52 2.89 7.84
N SER A 286 3.94 3.81 8.71
CA SER A 286 5.12 4.64 8.51
C SER A 286 6.30 4.03 9.29
N LEU A 287 7.09 3.21 8.60
CA LEU A 287 8.09 2.35 9.24
C LEU A 287 9.48 2.90 9.00
N GLY A 288 10.09 3.43 10.07
CA GLY A 288 11.30 4.22 10.00
C GLY A 288 12.54 3.57 10.59
N TRP A 289 13.61 4.34 10.49
CA TRP A 289 14.85 4.10 11.21
C TRP A 289 15.12 5.24 12.19
N THR A 290 15.65 4.91 13.35
CA THR A 290 16.25 5.93 14.21
C THR A 290 17.44 6.54 13.47
N THR A 291 17.45 7.86 13.28
CA THR A 291 18.51 8.56 12.55
C THR A 291 19.14 9.67 13.39
N GLY A 292 20.33 10.10 12.99
CA GLY A 292 20.98 11.27 13.55
C GLY A 292 21.76 12.01 12.47
N TRP A 293 21.88 13.31 12.65
CA TRP A 293 22.68 14.18 11.82
C TRP A 293 23.53 15.09 12.70
N THR A 294 24.78 15.30 12.31
CA THR A 294 25.72 16.17 13.02
C THR A 294 26.31 17.19 12.05
N ALA A 295 26.31 18.47 12.45
CA ALA A 295 26.86 19.54 11.64
C ALA A 295 28.38 19.40 11.47
N ALA A 296 28.89 19.81 10.30
CA ALA A 296 30.31 19.80 9.97
C ALA A 296 31.00 18.42 10.06
N THR A 297 30.22 17.33 9.96
CA THR A 297 30.73 15.96 9.83
C THR A 297 30.16 15.31 8.58
N GLU A 298 30.84 14.30 8.05
CA GLU A 298 30.24 13.42 7.06
C GLU A 298 29.11 12.62 7.72
N ASN A 299 27.91 12.71 7.16
CA ASN A 299 26.77 11.96 7.63
C ASN A 299 26.50 10.86 6.59
N PRO A 300 26.67 9.57 6.94
CA PRO A 300 26.36 8.50 6.01
C PRO A 300 24.84 8.46 5.75
N GLY A 301 24.46 8.08 4.53
CA GLY A 301 23.09 7.77 4.20
C GLY A 301 22.67 6.37 4.65
N TYR A 302 21.42 6.02 4.37
CA TYR A 302 20.90 4.66 4.38
C TYR A 302 21.69 3.76 3.43
N ASP A 303 22.24 2.66 3.98
CA ASP A 303 23.01 1.68 3.22
C ASP A 303 22.15 0.53 2.68
N TRP A 304 22.77 -0.35 1.88
CA TRP A 304 22.11 -1.51 1.28
C TRP A 304 21.56 -2.48 2.32
N ASN A 305 22.27 -2.71 3.42
CA ASN A 305 21.81 -3.61 4.46
C ASN A 305 20.56 -3.05 5.15
N MET A 306 20.53 -1.74 5.41
CA MET A 306 19.37 -1.05 6.01
C MET A 306 18.11 -1.21 5.16
N VAL A 307 18.19 -0.96 3.85
CA VAL A 307 17.02 -1.08 2.96
C VAL A 307 16.61 -2.53 2.70
N HIS A 308 17.56 -3.48 2.61
CA HIS A 308 17.24 -4.90 2.48
C HIS A 308 16.53 -5.46 3.72
N VAL A 309 16.97 -5.05 4.93
CA VAL A 309 16.31 -5.46 6.17
C VAL A 309 14.89 -4.88 6.25
N MET A 310 14.71 -3.61 5.89
CA MET A 310 13.39 -2.99 5.86
C MET A 310 12.46 -3.66 4.84
N GLU A 311 12.93 -3.93 3.62
CA GLU A 311 12.16 -4.64 2.60
C GLU A 311 11.71 -6.01 3.11
N ARG A 312 12.62 -6.80 3.69
CA ARG A 312 12.31 -8.14 4.21
C ARG A 312 11.21 -8.09 5.27
N ILE A 313 11.21 -7.07 6.12
CA ILE A 313 10.17 -6.86 7.15
C ILE A 313 8.84 -6.47 6.50
N CYS A 314 8.87 -5.65 5.45
CA CYS A 314 7.69 -5.04 4.86
C CYS A 314 7.03 -5.87 3.74
N ARG A 315 7.74 -6.87 3.19
CA ARG A 315 7.33 -7.65 2.02
C ARG A 315 5.93 -8.24 2.18
N ASP A 316 5.70 -8.91 3.31
CA ASP A 316 4.47 -9.67 3.55
C ASP A 316 3.35 -8.83 4.18
N LEU A 317 3.63 -7.57 4.54
CA LEU A 317 2.61 -6.66 5.07
C LEU A 317 1.55 -6.39 4.00
N LYS A 318 0.28 -6.33 4.42
CA LYS A 318 -0.86 -6.03 3.54
C LYS A 318 -1.25 -4.56 3.50
N HIS A 319 -0.59 -3.72 4.29
CA HIS A 319 -0.86 -2.30 4.43
C HIS A 319 -0.02 -1.50 3.41
N PRO A 320 -0.45 -0.30 2.98
CA PRO A 320 0.46 0.69 2.41
C PRO A 320 1.58 0.98 3.39
N VAL A 321 2.81 1.14 2.89
CA VAL A 321 3.98 1.43 3.73
C VAL A 321 4.66 2.68 3.22
N THR A 322 4.93 3.62 4.12
CA THR A 322 5.78 4.76 3.82
C THR A 322 7.04 4.69 4.67
N PHE A 323 8.19 5.00 4.08
CA PHE A 323 9.46 5.02 4.81
C PHE A 323 9.82 6.46 5.16
N PRO A 324 9.75 6.87 6.44
CA PRO A 324 10.19 8.19 6.86
C PRO A 324 11.71 8.28 6.75
N VAL A 325 12.19 9.13 5.85
CA VAL A 325 13.61 9.34 5.57
C VAL A 325 14.02 10.77 5.85
N ARG A 326 15.18 10.96 6.48
CA ARG A 326 15.66 12.29 6.87
C ARG A 326 16.30 12.99 5.67
N ALA A 327 15.78 14.17 5.31
CA ALA A 327 16.21 14.98 4.15
C ALA A 327 17.73 15.10 4.01
N ALA A 328 18.43 15.37 5.11
CA ALA A 328 19.89 15.55 5.14
C ALA A 328 20.72 14.29 4.85
N LEU A 329 20.09 13.13 4.68
CA LEU A 329 20.76 11.86 4.38
C LEU A 329 20.41 11.32 2.98
N LEU A 330 19.53 12.00 2.23
CA LEU A 330 19.00 11.50 0.96
C LEU A 330 20.04 11.45 -0.16
N ALA A 331 20.92 12.46 -0.22
CA ALA A 331 21.91 12.58 -1.28
C ALA A 331 22.85 11.36 -1.35
N GLN A 332 23.14 10.74 -0.20
CA GLN A 332 24.03 9.58 -0.11
C GLN A 332 23.32 8.24 -0.37
N SER A 333 21.99 8.26 -0.51
CA SER A 333 21.16 7.04 -0.47
C SER A 333 20.25 6.82 -1.67
N PHE A 334 20.44 7.60 -2.73
CA PHE A 334 19.59 7.51 -3.90
C PHE A 334 19.47 6.08 -4.45
N PRO A 335 20.56 5.34 -4.74
CA PRO A 335 20.44 3.96 -5.24
C PRO A 335 19.66 3.03 -4.30
N GLN A 336 19.86 3.15 -2.99
CA GLN A 336 19.28 2.27 -1.97
C GLN A 336 17.79 2.54 -1.78
N LEU A 337 17.40 3.81 -1.65
CA LEU A 337 16.01 4.22 -1.48
C LEU A 337 15.22 4.04 -2.77
N SER A 338 15.85 4.28 -3.92
CA SER A 338 15.26 3.98 -5.24
C SER A 338 14.97 2.50 -5.41
N TRP A 339 15.93 1.63 -5.06
CA TRP A 339 15.70 0.20 -5.07
C TRP A 339 14.56 -0.19 -4.13
N LEU A 340 14.52 0.35 -2.90
CA LEU A 340 13.48 0.04 -1.93
C LEU A 340 12.08 0.39 -2.47
N LEU A 341 11.92 1.58 -3.06
CA LEU A 341 10.66 1.99 -3.69
C LEU A 341 10.25 1.07 -4.85
N GLN A 342 11.18 0.51 -5.61
CA GLN A 342 10.85 -0.37 -6.74
C GLN A 342 10.29 -1.73 -6.30
N GLN A 343 10.42 -2.11 -5.02
CA GLN A 343 10.01 -3.45 -4.54
C GLN A 343 8.49 -3.61 -4.45
N SER A 344 7.73 -2.52 -4.30
CA SER A 344 6.26 -2.55 -4.30
C SER A 344 5.66 -1.19 -4.64
N ASP A 345 4.54 -1.21 -5.36
CA ASP A 345 3.67 -0.07 -5.60
C ASP A 345 3.01 0.48 -4.32
N ARG A 346 2.96 -0.33 -3.25
CA ARG A 346 2.50 0.08 -1.91
C ARG A 346 3.50 0.97 -1.17
N TYR A 347 4.73 1.07 -1.66
CA TYR A 347 5.81 1.75 -0.98
C TYR A 347 5.92 3.22 -1.41
N THR A 348 5.99 4.11 -0.43
CA THR A 348 6.24 5.55 -0.59
C THR A 348 7.38 6.00 0.33
N LEU A 349 7.91 7.20 0.10
CA LEU A 349 8.79 7.88 1.05
C LEU A 349 8.04 9.02 1.74
N THR A 350 8.41 9.28 2.99
CA THR A 350 8.06 10.52 3.69
C THR A 350 9.34 11.23 4.08
N VAL A 351 9.71 12.26 3.34
CA VAL A 351 10.92 13.05 3.61
C VAL A 351 10.63 14.01 4.75
N TRP A 352 11.43 13.95 5.82
CA TRP A 352 11.29 14.83 6.98
C TRP A 352 12.62 15.49 7.33
N THR A 353 12.58 16.59 8.08
CA THR A 353 13.80 17.29 8.52
C THR A 353 13.77 17.64 10.01
N GLY A 354 14.91 17.49 10.68
CA GLY A 354 15.15 18.05 12.00
C GLY A 354 15.35 19.57 11.94
N ARG A 355 15.22 20.25 13.09
CA ARG A 355 15.36 21.71 13.19
C ARG A 355 16.76 22.24 12.82
N SER A 356 17.78 21.42 13.01
CA SER A 356 19.18 21.79 12.81
C SER A 356 19.81 21.10 11.60
N ASP A 357 19.05 20.27 10.90
CA ASP A 357 19.54 19.55 9.72
C ASP A 357 19.84 20.57 8.61
N ALA A 358 20.90 20.31 7.84
CA ALA A 358 21.23 21.07 6.65
C ALA A 358 21.25 20.15 5.44
N PHE A 359 20.60 20.57 4.36
CA PHE A 359 20.52 19.86 3.09
C PHE A 359 20.21 20.85 1.97
N THR A 360 20.41 20.46 0.71
CA THR A 360 20.07 21.30 -0.44
C THR A 360 18.76 20.85 -1.07
N LEU A 361 18.02 21.78 -1.67
CA LEU A 361 16.80 21.44 -2.41
C LEU A 361 17.09 20.46 -3.56
N GLN A 362 18.27 20.61 -4.19
CA GLN A 362 18.72 19.77 -5.30
C GLN A 362 18.75 18.28 -4.93
N ASP A 363 19.12 17.97 -3.69
CA ASP A 363 19.15 16.59 -3.17
C ASP A 363 17.76 15.93 -3.22
N LEU A 364 16.68 16.74 -3.13
CA LEU A 364 15.29 16.28 -3.18
C LEU A 364 14.74 16.27 -4.61
N LEU A 365 15.12 17.24 -5.44
CA LEU A 365 14.68 17.34 -6.83
C LEU A 365 15.06 16.11 -7.65
N HIS A 366 16.20 15.48 -7.35
CA HIS A 366 16.59 14.24 -8.03
C HIS A 366 15.57 13.10 -7.81
N TYR A 367 15.07 12.95 -6.59
CA TYR A 367 14.01 11.98 -6.29
C TYR A 367 12.69 12.37 -6.94
N LYS A 368 12.35 13.68 -6.94
CA LYS A 368 11.13 14.16 -7.61
C LYS A 368 11.17 13.91 -9.12
N ALA A 369 12.34 13.97 -9.75
CA ALA A 369 12.50 13.71 -11.19
C ALA A 369 12.37 12.21 -11.53
N GLU A 370 12.88 11.32 -10.67
CA GLU A 370 12.89 9.88 -10.94
C GLU A 370 11.57 9.18 -10.61
N PHE A 371 10.86 9.64 -9.58
CA PHE A 371 9.66 8.97 -9.08
C PHE A 371 8.38 9.70 -9.45
N ASP A 372 7.31 8.92 -9.63
CA ASP A 372 5.97 9.47 -9.78
C ASP A 372 5.64 10.39 -8.59
N ILE A 373 5.06 11.56 -8.88
CA ILE A 373 4.80 12.63 -7.92
C ILE A 373 3.88 12.22 -6.77
N SER A 374 3.15 11.12 -6.89
CA SER A 374 2.32 10.56 -5.81
C SER A 374 3.11 9.72 -4.79
N ARG A 375 4.39 9.41 -5.04
CA ARG A 375 5.17 8.44 -4.25
C ARG A 375 6.02 9.03 -3.14
N ILE A 376 6.17 10.35 -3.06
CA ILE A 376 7.05 11.01 -2.10
C ILE A 376 6.32 12.15 -1.41
N TYR A 377 6.05 11.97 -0.13
CA TYR A 377 5.54 13.00 0.77
C TYR A 377 6.68 13.80 1.39
N TYR A 378 6.43 15.07 1.69
CA TYR A 378 7.43 15.98 2.26
C TYR A 378 6.88 16.64 3.53
N ASP A 379 7.23 16.08 4.68
CA ASP A 379 7.05 16.67 6.02
C ASP A 379 8.18 17.69 6.28
N LEU A 380 8.14 18.77 5.50
CA LEU A 380 9.11 19.86 5.50
C LEU A 380 8.42 21.20 5.83
N PRO A 381 9.15 22.20 6.35
CA PRO A 381 8.64 23.55 6.51
C PRO A 381 8.02 24.09 5.21
N ASP A 382 6.89 24.79 5.34
CA ASP A 382 6.11 25.27 4.18
C ASP A 382 6.93 26.03 3.12
N PRO A 383 7.87 26.93 3.46
CA PRO A 383 8.68 27.61 2.43
C PRO A 383 9.43 26.64 1.52
N LEU A 384 10.07 25.62 2.09
CA LEU A 384 10.82 24.60 1.34
C LEU A 384 9.87 23.70 0.55
N ARG A 385 8.77 23.28 1.16
CA ARG A 385 7.78 22.41 0.50
C ARG A 385 7.10 23.12 -0.67
N VAL A 386 6.74 24.40 -0.52
CA VAL A 386 6.15 25.20 -1.59
C VAL A 386 7.15 25.38 -2.73
N GLU A 387 8.42 25.67 -2.42
CA GLU A 387 9.49 25.74 -3.42
C GLU A 387 9.58 24.43 -4.21
N LEU A 388 9.64 23.26 -3.54
CA LEU A 388 9.61 21.93 -4.18
C LEU A 388 8.38 21.69 -5.06
N CYS A 389 7.20 22.20 -4.67
CA CYS A 389 6.00 22.06 -5.48
C CYS A 389 6.04 22.90 -6.75
N THR A 390 6.71 24.07 -6.70
CA THR A 390 6.79 25.03 -7.80
C THR A 390 7.96 24.78 -8.74
N THR A 391 9.05 24.17 -8.27
CA THR A 391 10.18 23.80 -9.11
C THR A 391 9.76 22.65 -10.03
N SER A 392 9.59 22.99 -11.31
CA SER A 392 9.21 22.07 -12.39
C SER A 392 10.27 20.96 -12.55
N GLN A 393 9.86 19.77 -13.00
CA GLN A 393 10.80 18.73 -13.47
C GLN A 393 11.58 19.16 -14.74
N ASP A 394 11.23 20.31 -15.34
CA ASP A 394 11.72 20.80 -16.63
C ASP A 394 12.75 21.94 -16.56
N ASP A 395 13.19 22.38 -15.37
CA ASP A 395 14.26 23.39 -15.26
C ASP A 395 15.62 22.69 -15.00
N PRO A 396 16.53 22.62 -16.00
CA PRO A 396 17.80 21.91 -15.93
C PRO A 396 18.86 22.56 -15.03
#